data_AF-A0A7J9YRX8-F1
#
_entry.id   AF-A0A7J9YRX8-F1
#
_cell.length_a   1.000
_cell.length_b   1.000
_cell.length_c   1.000
_cell.angle_alpha   90.00
_cell.angle_beta   90.00
_cell.angle_gamma   90.00
#
_symmetry.space_group_name_H-M   'P 1'
#
loop_
_entity.id
_entity.type
_entity.pdbx_description
1 polymer ?
#
loop_
_entity_poly.entity_id
_entity_poly.type
_entity_poly.pdbx_seq_one_letter_code
_entity_poly.pdbx_strand_id
1 'polypeptide(L)'
;MTREEATALCARLREAHADRFTHQWRPRQDASGDWTVLKIALPERRDEDRRTELRADERPPSADDPRPALERNVGGPWAGGV
;
A
#
# COMPACT_ATOMS: atom_id res chain seq x y z
N MET A 1 -22.27 10.68 -24.49
CA MET A 1 -22.51 9.21 -24.50
C MET A 1 -23.29 8.84 -23.25
N THR A 2 -23.96 7.69 -23.22
CA THR A 2 -24.61 7.17 -22.01
C THR A 2 -23.60 6.43 -21.12
N ARG A 3 -23.99 6.12 -19.88
CA ARG A 3 -23.16 5.32 -18.97
C ARG A 3 -22.88 3.93 -19.55
N GLU A 4 -23.89 3.32 -20.15
CA GLU A 4 -23.83 1.98 -20.76
C GLU A 4 -22.87 1.99 -21.95
N GLU A 5 -22.94 3.01 -22.81
CA GLU A 5 -22.02 3.20 -23.94
C GLU A 5 -20.57 3.38 -23.46
N ALA A 6 -20.34 4.22 -22.45
CA ALA A 6 -19.02 4.43 -21.86
C ALA A 6 -18.44 3.13 -21.29
N THR A 7 -19.29 2.33 -20.63
CA THR A 7 -18.91 1.05 -20.03
C THR A 7 -18.54 0.02 -21.10
N ALA A 8 -19.36 -0.10 -22.16
CA ALA A 8 -19.08 -0.98 -23.29
C ALA A 8 -17.79 -0.58 -24.03
N LEU A 9 -17.55 0.73 -24.19
CA LEU A 9 -16.32 1.24 -24.79
C LEU A 9 -15.10 0.92 -23.91
N CYS A 10 -15.21 1.06 -22.59
CA CYS A 10 -14.15 0.64 -21.67
C CYS A 10 -13.83 -0.85 -21.80
N ALA A 11 -14.83 -1.72 -21.91
CA ALA A 11 -14.63 -3.15 -22.09
C ALA A 11 -13.86 -3.46 -23.38
N ARG A 12 -14.27 -2.86 -24.51
CA ARG A 12 -13.56 -2.99 -25.79
C ARG A 12 -12.12 -2.51 -25.72
N LEU A 13 -11.87 -1.37 -25.08
CA LEU A 13 -10.53 -0.81 -24.95
C LEU A 13 -9.61 -1.69 -24.10
N ARG A 14 -10.14 -2.35 -23.07
CA ARG A 14 -9.38 -3.30 -22.25
C ARG A 14 -8.96 -4.55 -23.02
N GLU A 15 -9.71 -4.96 -24.04
CA GLU A 15 -9.41 -6.13 -24.85
C GLU A 15 -8.49 -5.81 -26.03
N ALA A 16 -8.79 -4.72 -26.76
CA ALA A 16 -8.20 -4.48 -28.08
C ALA A 16 -7.12 -3.38 -28.11
N HIS A 17 -7.02 -2.51 -27.11
CA HIS A 17 -6.10 -1.37 -27.18
C HIS A 17 -4.63 -1.82 -27.02
N ALA A 18 -3.71 -1.13 -27.71
CA ALA A 18 -2.27 -1.41 -27.62
C ALA A 18 -1.78 -1.28 -26.17
N ASP A 19 -2.20 -0.22 -25.50
CA ASP A 19 -1.85 0.09 -24.11
C ASP A 19 -2.57 -0.75 -23.04
N ARG A 20 -3.25 -1.85 -23.40
CA ARG A 20 -4.09 -2.61 -22.45
C ARG A 20 -3.35 -3.16 -21.23
N PHE A 21 -2.03 -3.30 -21.32
CA PHE A 21 -1.18 -3.76 -20.22
C PHE A 21 -0.61 -2.63 -19.37
N THR A 22 -0.58 -1.41 -19.90
CA THR A 22 0.02 -0.23 -19.24
C THR A 22 -1.03 0.75 -18.74
N HIS A 23 -2.27 0.66 -19.24
CA HIS A 23 -3.35 1.57 -18.89
C HIS A 23 -4.65 0.84 -18.59
N GLN A 24 -5.49 1.50 -17.80
CA GLN A 24 -6.86 1.09 -17.48
C GLN A 24 -7.85 2.16 -17.98
N TRP A 25 -9.00 1.72 -18.50
CA TRP A 25 -10.09 2.61 -18.91
C TRP A 25 -11.24 2.55 -17.92
N ARG A 26 -11.78 3.72 -17.56
CA ARG A 26 -12.91 3.85 -16.64
C ARG A 26 -13.96 4.82 -17.19
N PRO A 27 -15.26 4.50 -17.08
CA PRO A 27 -16.31 5.45 -17.40
C PRO A 27 -16.30 6.55 -16.34
N ARG A 28 -16.41 7.81 -16.78
CA ARG A 28 -16.47 8.99 -15.91
C ARG A 28 -17.54 9.93 -16.43
N GLN A 29 -18.33 10.49 -15.52
CA GLN A 29 -19.19 11.62 -15.82
C GLN A 29 -18.40 12.92 -15.65
N ASP A 30 -18.50 13.83 -16.62
CA ASP A 30 -17.90 15.16 -16.53
C ASP A 30 -18.80 16.16 -15.78
N ALA A 31 -18.33 17.40 -15.66
CA ALA A 31 -19.05 18.46 -14.95
C ALA A 31 -20.36 18.89 -15.66
N SER A 32 -20.49 18.61 -16.95
CA SER A 32 -21.68 18.89 -17.76
C SER A 32 -22.71 17.76 -17.67
N GLY A 33 -22.37 16.64 -17.04
CA GLY A 33 -23.21 15.46 -16.93
C GLY A 33 -23.01 14.46 -18.07
N ASP A 34 -22.11 14.73 -19.00
CA ASP A 34 -21.79 13.83 -20.11
C ASP A 34 -20.89 12.70 -19.65
N TRP A 35 -21.15 11.49 -20.15
CA TRP A 35 -20.24 10.38 -19.92
C TRP A 35 -19.07 10.43 -20.90
N THR A 36 -17.90 10.05 -20.41
CA THR A 36 -16.65 9.92 -21.16
C THR A 36 -15.86 8.73 -20.65
N VAL A 37 -14.79 8.36 -21.37
CA VAL A 37 -13.86 7.31 -20.94
C VAL A 37 -12.53 7.95 -20.54
N LEU A 38 -12.11 7.71 -19.31
CA LEU A 38 -10.82 8.12 -18.78
C LEU A 38 -9.77 7.02 -19.01
N LYS A 39 -8.58 7.39 -19.49
CA LYS A 39 -7.39 6.52 -19.57
C LYS A 39 -6.49 6.79 -18.36
N ILE A 40 -6.21 5.75 -17.59
CA ILE A 40 -5.43 5.81 -16.35
C ILE A 40 -4.15 5.00 -16.54
N ALA A 41 -2.98 5.60 -16.38
CA ALA A 41 -1.71 4.88 -16.41
C ALA A 41 -1.61 3.96 -15.19
N LEU A 42 -1.27 2.70 -15.41
CA LEU A 42 -0.94 1.77 -14.34
C LEU A 42 0.51 2.01 -13.92
N PRO A 43 0.83 1.95 -12.61
CA PRO A 43 2.21 1.98 -12.18
C PRO A 43 2.96 0.81 -12.81
N GLU A 44 4.21 1.04 -13.19
CA GLU A 44 5.11 -0.05 -13.58
C GLU A 44 5.08 -1.09 -12.45
N ARG A 45 4.89 -2.36 -12.82
CA ARG A 45 4.93 -3.47 -11.85
C ARG A 45 6.35 -3.55 -11.31
N ARG A 46 6.64 -2.77 -10.26
CA ARG A 46 7.83 -2.95 -9.44
C ARG A 46 7.71 -4.34 -8.86
N ASP A 47 8.67 -5.18 -9.22
CA ASP A 47 8.66 -6.63 -9.17
C ASP A 47 7.89 -7.24 -7.99
N GLU A 48 7.23 -8.36 -8.27
CA GLU A 48 6.59 -9.27 -7.31
C GLU A 48 7.56 -9.85 -6.25
N ASP A 49 8.83 -9.42 -6.23
CA ASP A 49 9.86 -9.74 -5.23
C ASP A 49 9.66 -9.02 -3.89
N ARG A 50 8.53 -8.36 -3.67
CA ARG A 50 8.13 -7.86 -2.34
C ARG A 50 7.56 -8.95 -1.43
N ARG A 51 7.94 -10.21 -1.63
CA ARG A 51 7.61 -11.37 -0.78
C ARG A 51 8.84 -12.02 -0.14
N THR A 52 9.98 -11.33 -0.08
CA THR A 52 11.04 -11.78 0.83
C THR A 52 10.61 -11.46 2.25
N GLU A 53 9.94 -12.41 2.89
CA GLU A 53 9.80 -12.42 4.35
C GLU A 53 11.21 -12.52 4.93
N LEU A 54 11.75 -11.38 5.38
CA LEU A 54 12.95 -11.35 6.20
C LEU A 54 12.61 -11.99 7.54
N ARG A 55 12.91 -13.28 7.68
CA ARG A 55 12.87 -13.96 8.96
C ARG A 55 13.94 -13.33 9.85
N ALA A 56 13.53 -12.70 10.94
CA ALA A 56 14.48 -12.22 11.93
C ALA A 56 15.19 -13.42 12.55
N ASP A 57 16.53 -13.35 12.63
CA ASP A 57 17.31 -14.30 13.41
C ASP A 57 16.91 -14.24 14.90
N GLU A 58 17.17 -15.33 15.64
CA GLU A 58 16.88 -15.37 17.07
C GLU A 58 17.56 -14.21 17.79
N ARG A 59 16.79 -13.52 18.66
CA ARG A 59 17.33 -12.45 19.49
C ARG A 59 18.46 -13.04 20.35
N PRO A 60 19.68 -12.48 20.30
CA PRO A 60 20.76 -12.98 21.14
C PRO A 60 20.38 -12.90 22.62
N PRO A 61 20.91 -13.80 23.47
CA PRO A 61 20.64 -13.77 24.90
C PRO A 61 21.01 -12.40 25.46
N SER A 62 20.07 -11.75 26.13
CA SER A 62 20.34 -10.49 26.82
C SER A 62 21.13 -10.82 28.10
N ALA A 63 22.21 -10.08 28.35
CA ALA A 63 22.94 -10.18 29.61
C ALA A 63 22.01 -9.80 30.77
N ASP A 64 22.25 -10.40 31.94
CA ASP A 64 21.54 -10.02 33.15
C ASP A 64 21.76 -8.54 33.46
N ASP A 65 20.66 -7.85 33.74
CA ASP A 65 20.69 -6.46 34.15
C ASP A 65 21.42 -6.35 35.50
N PRO A 66 22.53 -5.60 35.59
CA PRO A 66 23.31 -5.49 36.83
C PRO A 66 22.56 -4.72 37.93
N ARG A 67 21.41 -4.12 37.61
CA ARG A 67 20.60 -3.38 38.59
C ARG A 67 19.93 -4.33 39.59
N PRO A 68 19.91 -3.99 40.89
CA PRO A 68 19.16 -4.73 41.89
C PRO A 68 17.66 -4.73 41.57
N ALA A 69 16.94 -5.76 42.05
CA ALA A 69 15.52 -5.99 41.72
C ALA A 69 14.62 -4.77 42.02
N LEU A 70 14.95 -4.00 43.07
CA LEU A 70 14.22 -2.79 43.42
C LEU A 70 14.33 -1.72 42.31
N GLU A 71 15.54 -1.44 41.84
CA GLU A 71 15.80 -0.43 40.81
C GLU A 71 15.28 -0.86 39.42
N ARG A 72 15.26 -2.17 39.16
CA ARG A 72 14.67 -2.73 37.94
C ARG A 72 13.15 -2.55 37.88
N ASN A 73 12.45 -2.70 39.00
CA ASN A 73 10.99 -2.74 39.05
C ASN A 73 10.35 -1.39 39.39
N VAL A 74 11.02 -0.57 40.20
CA VAL A 74 10.47 0.67 40.77
C VAL A 74 11.16 1.92 40.20
N GLY A 75 12.27 1.74 39.48
CA GLY A 75 13.13 2.83 39.04
C GLY A 75 14.14 3.22 40.12
N GLY A 76 15.33 3.67 39.70
CA GLY A 76 16.39 4.08 40.61
C GLY A 76 16.02 5.30 41.46
N PRO A 77 16.89 5.72 42.39
CA PRO A 77 16.62 6.84 43.31
C PRO A 77 16.28 8.18 42.62
N TRP A 78 16.46 8.29 41.30
CA TRP A 78 16.13 9.47 40.49
C TRP A 78 14.87 9.31 39.61
N ALA A 79 14.19 8.16 39.65
CA ALA A 79 12.96 7.91 38.89
C ALA A 79 11.69 8.50 39.55
N GLY A 80 11.84 9.09 40.74
CA GLY A 80 10.80 9.82 41.45
C GLY A 80 11.17 11.30 41.59
N GLY A 81 11.26 12.02 40.47
CA GLY A 81 11.30 13.48 40.44
C GLY A 81 10.03 14.00 39.79
N VAL A 82 9.16 14.62 40.60
CA VAL A 82 8.07 15.49 40.12
C VAL A 82 8.67 16.73 39.47
#